data_AF-A0A940TGV9-F1
#
_entry.id   AF-A0A940TGV9-F1
#
_cell.length_a   1.000
_cell.length_b   1.000
_cell.length_c   1.000
_cell.angle_alpha   90.00
_cell.angle_beta   90.00
_cell.angle_gamma   90.00
#
_symmetry.space_group_name_H-M   'P 1'
#
loop_
_entity.id
_entity.type
_entity.pdbx_description
1 polymer ?
#
loop_
_entity_poly.entity_id
_entity_poly.type
_entity_poly.pdbx_seq_one_letter_code
_entity_poly.pdbx_strand_id
1 'polypeptide(L)'
;MYKLRNYLLCALTAILLFFAAFAAEGAFVMKNYALVPDTYKYILKLNGSYEKAYNELCRQFESEENATGIPASVYTDAVTEDVFKSMIDSQIDSAFDCINGRTPTIENTSSEEELKVLRKSVEDFFDEYAKSINYQKDEVYYQKIDTVYESASEKINDTADVFQINKIAKAGFISAASKLVRYSDTIFIASFAATGFLLLVLVIANIKGFSGFFYWMSISFGSLSVIILAGGIWLKQSEYFNRFAIKAQHIYSSITGACYYYTDLLLGINAVVLAASVISMIIFWVAGRKKVSVQ
;
A
#
# COMPACT_ATOMS: atom_id res chain seq x y z
N MET A 1 13.23 36.03 -35.12
CA MET A 1 11.91 35.55 -34.60
C MET A 1 11.75 34.02 -34.61
N TYR A 2 12.07 33.29 -35.70
CA TYR A 2 11.84 31.83 -35.77
C TYR A 2 12.58 31.01 -34.68
N LYS A 3 13.86 31.33 -34.40
CA LYS A 3 14.63 30.66 -33.32
C LYS A 3 14.04 30.89 -31.92
N LEU A 4 13.56 32.12 -31.64
CA LEU A 4 12.95 32.48 -30.35
C LEU A 4 11.60 31.76 -30.14
N ARG A 5 10.76 31.72 -31.18
CA ARG A 5 9.47 31.01 -31.16
C ARG A 5 9.65 29.51 -30.93
N ASN A 6 10.65 28.90 -31.56
CA ASN A 6 10.93 27.47 -31.40
C ASN A 6 11.46 27.14 -29.99
N TYR A 7 12.27 28.03 -29.41
CA TYR A 7 12.76 27.88 -28.05
C TYR A 7 11.64 27.98 -27.01
N LEU A 8 10.74 28.98 -27.15
CA LEU A 8 9.56 29.12 -26.28
C LEU A 8 8.64 27.90 -26.34
N LEU A 9 8.41 27.36 -27.54
CA LEU A 9 7.64 26.12 -27.72
C LEU A 9 8.29 24.96 -26.95
N CYS A 10 9.60 24.77 -27.08
CA CYS A 10 10.31 23.70 -26.38
C CYS A 10 10.28 23.87 -24.86
N ALA A 11 10.47 25.09 -24.35
CA ALA A 11 10.42 25.38 -22.93
C ALA A 11 9.04 25.10 -22.32
N LEU A 12 7.97 25.57 -22.96
CA LEU A 12 6.60 25.29 -22.52
C LEU A 12 6.28 23.79 -22.57
N THR A 13 6.69 23.12 -23.65
CA THR A 13 6.50 21.68 -23.81
C THR A 13 7.27 20.91 -22.73
N ALA A 14 8.48 21.34 -22.36
CA ALA A 14 9.27 20.72 -21.31
C ALA A 14 8.61 20.87 -19.92
N ILE A 15 8.00 22.03 -19.62
CA ILE A 15 7.25 22.23 -18.37
C ILE A 15 6.01 21.31 -18.33
N LEU A 16 5.25 21.24 -19.43
CA LEU A 16 4.10 20.34 -19.50
C LEU A 16 4.52 18.87 -19.43
N LEU A 17 5.67 18.52 -20.01
CA LEU A 17 6.22 17.17 -19.99
C LEU A 17 6.60 16.76 -18.56
N PHE A 18 7.11 17.68 -17.74
CA PHE A 18 7.35 17.42 -16.32
C PHE A 18 6.07 16.95 -15.61
N PHE A 19 4.96 17.69 -15.76
CA PHE A 19 3.70 17.34 -15.11
C PHE A 19 3.07 16.07 -15.68
N ALA A 20 3.15 15.88 -17.00
CA ALA A 20 2.66 14.67 -17.65
C ALA A 20 3.44 13.43 -17.19
N ALA A 21 4.77 13.53 -17.09
CA ALA A 21 5.63 12.47 -16.59
C ALA A 21 5.36 12.16 -15.11
N PHE A 22 5.20 13.20 -14.26
CA PHE A 22 4.82 13.03 -12.86
C PHE A 22 3.48 12.29 -12.73
N ALA A 23 2.48 12.67 -13.54
CA ALA A 23 1.18 11.99 -13.57
C ALA A 23 1.30 10.54 -14.07
N ALA A 24 2.13 10.28 -15.08
CA ALA A 24 2.34 8.94 -15.62
C ALA A 24 3.03 8.02 -14.61
N GLU A 25 4.03 8.52 -13.89
CA GLU A 25 4.70 7.79 -12.81
C GLU A 25 3.73 7.48 -11.66
N GLY A 26 2.95 8.49 -11.21
CA GLY A 26 1.93 8.29 -10.19
C GLY A 26 0.88 7.26 -10.60
N ALA A 27 0.41 7.31 -11.85
CA ALA A 27 -0.53 6.34 -12.40
C ALA A 27 0.09 4.93 -12.50
N PHE A 28 1.37 4.83 -12.86
CA PHE A 28 2.11 3.58 -12.90
C PHE A 28 2.23 2.94 -11.50
N VAL A 29 2.65 3.71 -10.49
CA VAL A 29 2.76 3.24 -9.11
C VAL A 29 1.39 2.85 -8.56
N MET A 30 0.37 3.68 -8.79
CA MET A 30 -1.00 3.40 -8.35
C MET A 30 -1.50 2.07 -8.91
N LYS A 31 -1.42 1.87 -10.22
CA LYS A 31 -1.98 0.69 -10.89
C LYS A 31 -1.21 -0.60 -10.57
N ASN A 32 0.13 -0.55 -10.54
CA ASN A 32 0.95 -1.76 -10.44
C ASN A 32 1.33 -2.12 -8.99
N TYR A 33 1.15 -1.21 -8.03
CA TYR A 33 1.54 -1.43 -6.64
C TYR A 33 0.42 -1.05 -5.67
N ALA A 34 -0.09 0.19 -5.72
CA ALA A 34 -1.03 0.68 -4.70
C ALA A 34 -2.43 0.06 -4.76
N LEU A 35 -2.88 -0.36 -5.94
CA LEU A 35 -4.17 -1.01 -6.15
C LEU A 35 -4.07 -2.54 -6.21
N VAL A 36 -2.95 -3.10 -5.74
CA VAL A 36 -2.66 -4.54 -5.80
C VAL A 36 -2.57 -5.11 -4.37
N PRO A 37 -3.46 -6.04 -3.99
CA PRO A 37 -3.50 -6.58 -2.62
C PRO A 37 -2.19 -7.29 -2.22
N ASP A 38 -1.56 -8.00 -3.16
CA ASP A 38 -0.29 -8.71 -2.91
C ASP A 38 0.84 -7.78 -2.47
N THR A 39 0.82 -6.50 -2.87
CA THR A 39 1.78 -5.50 -2.38
C THR A 39 1.69 -5.36 -0.86
N TYR A 40 0.48 -5.34 -0.31
CA TYR A 40 0.24 -5.15 1.12
C TYR A 40 0.65 -6.41 1.90
N LYS A 41 0.33 -7.59 1.39
CA LYS A 41 0.78 -8.87 1.96
C LYS A 41 2.32 -8.98 1.96
N TYR A 42 2.95 -8.55 0.88
CA TYR A 42 4.40 -8.47 0.79
C TYR A 42 5.00 -7.50 1.83
N ILE A 43 4.42 -6.30 1.99
CA ILE A 43 4.83 -5.32 3.00
C ILE A 43 4.73 -5.91 4.41
N LEU A 44 3.63 -6.60 4.73
CA LEU A 44 3.44 -7.24 6.04
C LEU A 44 4.53 -8.29 6.31
N LYS A 45 4.85 -9.11 5.31
CA LYS A 45 5.93 -10.10 5.39
C LYS A 45 7.30 -9.44 5.61
N LEU A 46 7.61 -8.39 4.85
CA LEU A 46 8.89 -7.68 4.93
C LEU A 46 9.13 -7.07 6.32
N ASN A 47 8.06 -6.58 6.96
CA ASN A 47 8.16 -5.87 8.25
C ASN A 47 7.90 -6.76 9.48
N GLY A 48 7.69 -8.06 9.29
CA GLY A 48 7.34 -8.99 10.37
C GLY A 48 6.01 -8.63 11.06
N SER A 49 5.08 -8.01 10.32
CA SER A 49 3.82 -7.52 10.90
C SER A 49 2.87 -8.65 11.27
N TYR A 50 2.88 -9.78 10.53
CA TYR A 50 2.08 -10.96 10.86
C TYR A 50 2.43 -11.49 12.26
N GLU A 51 3.71 -11.76 12.51
CA GLU A 51 4.21 -12.24 13.80
C GLU A 51 3.90 -11.25 14.93
N LYS A 52 4.14 -9.94 14.70
CA LYS A 52 3.81 -8.90 15.69
C LYS A 52 2.31 -8.84 16.02
N ALA A 53 1.45 -9.07 15.03
CA ALA A 53 0.00 -9.07 15.23
C ALA A 53 -0.43 -10.31 16.02
N TYR A 54 0.10 -11.49 15.69
CA TYR A 54 -0.19 -12.73 16.39
C TYR A 54 0.31 -12.72 17.85
N ASN A 55 1.52 -12.21 18.10
CA ASN A 55 2.06 -12.06 19.45
C ASN A 55 1.23 -11.08 20.28
N GLU A 56 0.72 -10.01 19.67
CA GLU A 56 -0.18 -9.07 20.35
C GLU A 56 -1.52 -9.74 20.70
N LEU A 57 -2.06 -10.57 19.80
CA LEU A 57 -3.29 -11.35 20.06
C LEU A 57 -3.08 -12.29 21.27
N CYS A 58 -2.00 -13.07 21.28
CA CYS A 58 -1.68 -13.98 22.38
C CYS A 58 -1.56 -13.21 23.71
N ARG A 59 -0.81 -12.10 23.70
CA ARG A 59 -0.62 -11.24 24.89
C ARG A 59 -1.94 -10.70 25.43
N GLN A 60 -2.88 -10.35 24.56
CA GLN A 60 -4.20 -9.88 24.98
C GLN A 60 -5.00 -11.00 25.68
N PHE A 61 -4.98 -12.23 25.16
CA PHE A 61 -5.66 -13.36 25.81
C PHE A 61 -4.98 -13.78 27.12
N GLU A 62 -3.65 -13.83 27.17
CA GLU A 62 -2.89 -14.10 28.41
C GLU A 62 -3.22 -13.06 29.50
N SER A 63 -3.36 -11.79 29.13
CA SER A 63 -3.68 -10.73 30.10
C SER A 63 -5.09 -10.86 30.69
N GLU A 64 -6.01 -11.51 29.98
CA GLU A 64 -7.40 -11.69 30.38
C GLU A 64 -7.68 -13.00 31.09
N GLU A 65 -6.75 -13.95 31.06
CA GLU A 65 -6.87 -15.23 31.77
C GLU A 65 -7.16 -15.03 33.26
N ASN A 66 -6.44 -14.10 33.91
CA ASN A 66 -6.65 -13.78 35.32
C ASN A 66 -8.02 -13.14 35.61
N ALA A 67 -8.57 -12.38 34.65
CA ALA A 67 -9.83 -11.66 34.83
C ALA A 67 -11.05 -12.53 34.51
N THR A 68 -10.90 -13.45 33.56
CA THR A 68 -12.00 -14.27 33.02
C THR A 68 -12.00 -15.69 33.58
N GLY A 69 -10.86 -16.19 34.04
CA GLY A 69 -10.67 -17.60 34.43
C GLY A 69 -10.62 -18.56 33.24
N ILE A 70 -10.60 -18.05 32.01
CA ILE A 70 -10.52 -18.85 30.78
C ILE A 70 -9.05 -18.89 30.34
N PRO A 71 -8.40 -20.06 30.28
CA PRO A 71 -7.02 -20.18 29.84
C PRO A 71 -6.81 -19.62 28.44
N ALA A 72 -5.70 -18.92 28.20
CA ALA A 72 -5.40 -18.37 26.88
C ALA A 72 -5.34 -19.45 25.78
N SER A 73 -4.94 -20.67 26.14
CA SER A 73 -4.87 -21.84 25.25
C SER A 73 -6.20 -22.19 24.58
N VAL A 74 -7.34 -21.89 25.23
CA VAL A 74 -8.68 -22.09 24.65
C VAL A 74 -8.82 -21.31 23.34
N TYR A 75 -8.19 -20.15 23.25
CA TYR A 75 -8.21 -19.30 22.06
C TYR A 75 -7.02 -19.57 21.14
N THR A 76 -5.79 -19.63 21.67
CA THR A 76 -4.56 -19.71 20.85
C THR A 76 -4.34 -21.08 20.22
N ASP A 77 -4.88 -22.16 20.79
CA ASP A 77 -4.80 -23.49 20.17
C ASP A 77 -5.81 -23.61 19.01
N ALA A 78 -6.92 -22.87 19.08
CA ALA A 78 -7.93 -22.82 18.03
C ALA A 78 -7.55 -21.87 16.89
N VAL A 79 -6.95 -20.71 17.22
CA VAL A 79 -6.49 -19.71 16.27
C VAL A 79 -4.97 -19.69 16.27
N THR A 80 -4.39 -20.61 15.50
CA THR A 80 -2.94 -20.70 15.29
C THR A 80 -2.41 -19.53 14.46
N GLU A 81 -1.08 -19.34 14.44
CA GLU A 81 -0.43 -18.27 13.68
C GLU A 81 -0.80 -18.30 12.18
N ASP A 82 -0.84 -19.49 11.57
CA ASP A 82 -1.18 -19.64 10.15
C ASP A 82 -2.65 -19.28 9.86
N VAL A 83 -3.56 -19.67 10.75
CA VAL A 83 -4.99 -19.29 10.66
C VAL A 83 -5.12 -17.78 10.79
N PHE A 84 -4.46 -17.18 11.78
CA PHE A 84 -4.51 -15.75 12.00
C PHE A 84 -3.92 -14.94 10.84
N LYS A 85 -2.85 -15.46 10.23
CA LYS A 85 -2.28 -14.89 9.00
C LYS A 85 -3.27 -14.95 7.84
N SER A 86 -3.97 -16.07 7.66
CA SER A 86 -5.03 -16.22 6.65
C SER A 86 -6.16 -15.22 6.87
N MET A 87 -6.56 -14.97 8.13
CA MET A 87 -7.54 -13.94 8.48
C MET A 87 -7.08 -12.54 8.05
N ILE A 88 -5.82 -12.17 8.32
CA ILE A 88 -5.24 -10.88 7.90
C ILE A 88 -5.27 -10.76 6.37
N ASP A 89 -4.83 -11.80 5.66
CA ASP A 89 -4.79 -11.81 4.20
C ASP A 89 -6.20 -11.71 3.61
N SER A 90 -7.18 -12.39 4.20
CA SER A 90 -8.57 -12.30 3.78
C SER A 90 -9.16 -10.91 4.03
N GLN A 91 -8.83 -10.23 5.13
CA GLN A 91 -9.32 -8.86 5.33
C GLN A 91 -8.79 -7.90 4.26
N ILE A 92 -7.51 -8.06 3.88
CA ILE A 92 -6.92 -7.30 2.77
C ILE A 92 -7.66 -7.60 1.48
N ASP A 93 -7.84 -8.88 1.14
CA ASP A 93 -8.50 -9.29 -0.09
C ASP A 93 -9.95 -8.78 -0.15
N SER A 94 -10.72 -8.92 0.93
CA SER A 94 -12.08 -8.40 1.03
C SER A 94 -12.15 -6.88 0.85
N ALA A 95 -11.17 -6.15 1.38
CA ALA A 95 -11.09 -4.70 1.17
C ALA A 95 -10.80 -4.36 -0.30
N PHE A 96 -9.87 -5.07 -0.93
CA PHE A 96 -9.53 -4.85 -2.34
C PHE A 96 -10.65 -5.31 -3.28
N ASP A 97 -11.38 -6.36 -2.97
CA ASP A 97 -12.56 -6.78 -3.73
C ASP A 97 -13.67 -5.72 -3.68
N CYS A 98 -13.89 -5.10 -2.52
CA CYS A 98 -14.80 -3.96 -2.39
C CYS A 98 -14.30 -2.74 -3.18
N ILE A 99 -13.02 -2.39 -3.06
CA ILE A 99 -12.39 -1.29 -3.80
C ILE A 99 -12.49 -1.53 -5.32
N ASN A 100 -12.30 -2.76 -5.77
CA ASN A 100 -12.38 -3.16 -7.17
C ASN A 100 -13.82 -3.33 -7.69
N GLY A 101 -14.83 -3.12 -6.83
CA GLY A 101 -16.24 -3.23 -7.18
C GLY A 101 -16.72 -4.67 -7.43
N ARG A 102 -15.99 -5.67 -6.94
CA ARG A 102 -16.40 -7.08 -6.99
C ARG A 102 -17.45 -7.39 -5.93
N THR A 103 -17.36 -6.74 -4.77
CA THR A 103 -18.35 -6.83 -3.69
C THR A 103 -18.87 -5.44 -3.30
N PRO A 104 -20.14 -5.32 -2.85
CA PRO A 104 -20.72 -4.04 -2.46
C PRO A 104 -20.21 -3.53 -1.12
N THR A 105 -19.78 -4.44 -0.25
CA THR A 105 -19.29 -4.18 1.11
C THR A 105 -18.08 -5.06 1.40
N ILE A 106 -17.30 -4.69 2.41
CA ILE A 106 -16.24 -5.55 2.95
C ILE A 106 -16.94 -6.69 3.68
N GLU A 107 -16.93 -7.87 3.09
CA GLU A 107 -17.47 -9.09 3.68
C GLU A 107 -16.35 -9.83 4.42
N ASN A 108 -16.57 -10.14 5.70
CA ASN A 108 -15.64 -10.94 6.51
C ASN A 108 -15.98 -12.44 6.43
N THR A 109 -16.41 -12.93 5.28
CA THR A 109 -16.95 -14.30 5.14
C THR A 109 -15.91 -15.38 5.51
N SER A 110 -14.62 -15.13 5.29
CA SER A 110 -13.56 -16.09 5.63
C SER A 110 -13.34 -16.23 7.14
N SER A 111 -13.58 -15.16 7.92
CA SER A 111 -13.38 -15.23 9.37
C SER A 111 -14.42 -16.12 10.05
N GLU A 112 -15.64 -16.24 9.50
CA GLU A 112 -16.64 -17.15 10.07
C GLU A 112 -16.24 -18.62 9.94
N GLU A 113 -15.64 -19.03 8.83
CA GLU A 113 -15.18 -20.41 8.67
C GLU A 113 -13.93 -20.70 9.50
N GLU A 114 -12.99 -19.78 9.53
CA GLU A 114 -11.74 -19.87 10.29
C GLU A 114 -12.00 -19.88 11.81
N LEU A 115 -13.08 -19.25 12.28
CA LEU A 115 -13.48 -19.21 13.70
C LEU A 115 -14.42 -20.34 14.13
N LYS A 116 -14.82 -21.27 13.25
CA LYS A 116 -15.62 -22.46 13.66
C LYS A 116 -14.88 -23.29 14.71
N VAL A 117 -13.57 -23.42 14.59
CA VAL A 117 -12.73 -24.15 15.55
C VAL A 117 -12.69 -23.42 16.90
N LEU A 118 -12.67 -22.09 16.88
CA LEU A 118 -12.75 -21.27 18.10
C LEU A 118 -14.05 -21.52 18.86
N ARG A 119 -15.19 -21.51 18.16
CA ARG A 119 -16.49 -21.77 18.79
C ARG A 119 -16.50 -23.10 19.51
N LYS A 120 -16.02 -24.14 18.83
CA LYS A 120 -15.93 -25.48 19.42
C LYS A 120 -14.99 -25.53 20.63
N SER A 121 -13.83 -24.88 20.56
CA SER A 121 -12.87 -24.83 21.68
C SER A 121 -13.47 -24.17 22.93
N VAL A 122 -14.21 -23.07 22.74
CA VAL A 122 -14.94 -22.41 23.83
C VAL A 122 -16.03 -23.32 24.39
N GLU A 123 -16.84 -23.93 23.54
CA GLU A 123 -17.89 -24.89 23.95
C GLU A 123 -17.30 -26.06 24.76
N ASP A 124 -16.22 -26.67 24.28
CA ASP A 124 -15.53 -27.80 24.93
C ASP A 124 -15.00 -27.41 26.33
N PHE A 125 -14.39 -26.23 26.46
CA PHE A 125 -13.92 -25.70 27.75
C PHE A 125 -15.08 -25.53 28.75
N PHE A 126 -16.17 -24.88 28.34
CA PHE A 126 -17.33 -24.68 29.21
C PHE A 126 -18.04 -25.99 29.55
N ASP A 127 -18.04 -26.97 28.63
CA ASP A 127 -18.59 -28.30 28.85
C ASP A 127 -17.80 -29.08 29.92
N GLU A 128 -16.47 -29.05 29.85
CA GLU A 128 -15.59 -29.67 30.84
C GLU A 128 -15.72 -29.01 32.21
N TYR A 129 -15.74 -27.66 32.23
CA TYR A 129 -15.91 -26.90 33.46
C TYR A 129 -17.26 -27.21 34.11
N ALA A 130 -18.37 -27.17 33.36
CA ALA A 130 -19.70 -27.48 33.88
C ALA A 130 -19.79 -28.91 34.45
N LYS A 131 -19.17 -29.91 33.79
CA LYS A 131 -19.10 -31.29 34.30
C LYS A 131 -18.34 -31.35 35.63
N SER A 132 -17.24 -30.61 35.76
CA SER A 132 -16.38 -30.62 36.97
C SER A 132 -17.10 -30.11 38.23
N ILE A 133 -18.02 -29.16 38.06
CA ILE A 133 -18.81 -28.58 39.16
C ILE A 133 -20.26 -29.10 39.22
N ASN A 134 -20.61 -30.07 38.38
CA ASN A 134 -21.95 -30.63 38.24
C ASN A 134 -23.03 -29.55 38.00
N TYR A 135 -22.73 -28.58 37.15
CA TYR A 135 -23.63 -27.48 36.81
C TYR A 135 -24.63 -27.89 35.72
N GLN A 136 -25.90 -27.52 35.90
CA GLN A 136 -26.96 -27.81 34.93
C GLN A 136 -26.91 -26.81 33.77
N LYS A 137 -26.83 -27.31 32.53
CA LYS A 137 -26.85 -26.49 31.32
C LYS A 137 -28.24 -25.86 31.13
N ASP A 138 -28.37 -24.59 31.48
CA ASP A 138 -29.57 -23.78 31.32
C ASP A 138 -29.38 -22.72 30.21
N GLU A 139 -30.33 -21.79 30.06
CA GLU A 139 -30.24 -20.72 29.06
C GLU A 139 -29.07 -19.76 29.34
N VAL A 140 -28.76 -19.50 30.62
CA VAL A 140 -27.68 -18.61 31.05
C VAL A 140 -26.32 -19.18 30.65
N TYR A 141 -26.15 -20.50 30.73
CA TYR A 141 -24.97 -21.21 30.26
C TYR A 141 -24.68 -20.93 28.77
N TYR A 142 -25.67 -21.13 27.90
CA TYR A 142 -25.48 -20.92 26.45
C TYR A 142 -25.24 -19.44 26.11
N GLN A 143 -25.94 -18.52 26.77
CA GLN A 143 -25.69 -17.08 26.63
C GLN A 143 -24.26 -16.71 27.01
N LYS A 144 -23.68 -17.36 28.03
CA LYS A 144 -22.30 -17.11 28.44
C LYS A 144 -21.30 -17.59 27.39
N ILE A 145 -21.52 -18.76 26.80
CA ILE A 145 -20.71 -19.27 25.68
C ILE A 145 -20.75 -18.30 24.50
N ASP A 146 -21.94 -17.89 24.08
CA ASP A 146 -22.10 -16.97 22.95
C ASP A 146 -21.39 -15.64 23.24
N THR A 147 -21.56 -15.07 24.43
CA THR A 147 -20.89 -13.82 24.83
C THR A 147 -19.36 -13.94 24.78
N VAL A 148 -18.80 -15.05 25.27
CA VAL A 148 -17.34 -15.29 25.27
C VAL A 148 -16.84 -15.48 23.84
N TYR A 149 -17.55 -16.27 23.03
CA TYR A 149 -17.22 -16.48 21.63
C TYR A 149 -17.26 -15.16 20.83
N GLU A 150 -18.31 -14.37 20.98
CA GLU A 150 -18.46 -13.07 20.30
C GLU A 150 -17.34 -12.11 20.71
N SER A 151 -17.06 -11.99 22.02
CA SER A 151 -15.98 -11.13 22.52
C SER A 151 -14.60 -11.56 22.00
N ALA A 152 -14.31 -12.86 21.98
CA ALA A 152 -13.07 -13.39 21.45
C ALA A 152 -12.97 -13.15 19.93
N SER A 153 -14.06 -13.40 19.19
CA SER A 153 -14.13 -13.20 17.75
C SER A 153 -13.95 -11.73 17.36
N GLU A 154 -14.59 -10.80 18.07
CA GLU A 154 -14.41 -9.36 17.86
C GLU A 154 -12.95 -8.97 18.05
N LYS A 155 -12.33 -9.41 19.15
CA LYS A 155 -10.92 -9.14 19.45
C LYS A 155 -9.96 -9.67 18.39
N ILE A 156 -10.18 -10.91 17.92
CA ILE A 156 -9.36 -11.52 16.87
C ILE A 156 -9.49 -10.71 15.58
N ASN A 157 -10.72 -10.38 15.17
CA ASN A 157 -10.96 -9.59 13.96
C ASN A 157 -10.35 -8.17 14.05
N ASP A 158 -10.44 -7.53 15.21
CA ASP A 158 -9.86 -6.20 15.46
C ASP A 158 -8.33 -6.22 15.42
N THR A 159 -7.71 -7.28 15.94
CA THR A 159 -6.25 -7.44 15.91
C THR A 159 -5.75 -7.82 14.52
N ALA A 160 -6.55 -8.58 13.75
CA ALA A 160 -6.27 -8.91 12.36
C ALA A 160 -6.38 -7.68 11.43
N ASP A 161 -7.09 -6.62 11.84
CA ASP A 161 -7.19 -5.35 11.09
C ASP A 161 -5.92 -4.48 11.20
N VAL A 162 -4.80 -5.04 10.74
CA VAL A 162 -3.45 -4.45 10.84
C VAL A 162 -3.31 -3.13 10.09
N PHE A 163 -4.13 -2.89 9.06
CA PHE A 163 -4.16 -1.64 8.29
C PHE A 163 -5.30 -0.71 8.70
N GLN A 164 -6.10 -1.06 9.71
CA GLN A 164 -7.28 -0.31 10.15
C GLN A 164 -8.28 -0.04 9.00
N ILE A 165 -8.46 -1.03 8.13
CA ILE A 165 -9.39 -1.05 7.01
C ILE A 165 -10.80 -0.66 7.46
N ASN A 166 -11.26 -1.13 8.63
CA ASN A 166 -12.58 -0.78 9.14
C ASN A 166 -12.70 0.73 9.44
N LYS A 167 -11.63 1.35 9.97
CA LYS A 167 -11.60 2.79 10.22
C LYS A 167 -11.52 3.58 8.90
N ILE A 168 -10.73 3.10 7.95
CA ILE A 168 -10.61 3.67 6.60
C ILE A 168 -11.96 3.62 5.87
N ALA A 169 -12.69 2.51 6.00
CA ALA A 169 -14.04 2.32 5.45
C ALA A 169 -15.03 3.31 6.06
N LYS A 170 -15.08 3.41 7.39
CA LYS A 170 -15.95 4.37 8.11
C LYS A 170 -15.66 5.83 7.75
N ALA A 171 -14.40 6.16 7.46
CA ALA A 171 -14.00 7.49 7.02
C ALA A 171 -14.32 7.77 5.53
N GLY A 172 -14.89 6.82 4.80
CA GLY A 172 -15.32 6.98 3.41
C GLY A 172 -14.19 6.81 2.38
N PHE A 173 -12.97 6.48 2.80
CA PHE A 173 -11.82 6.36 1.90
C PHE A 173 -11.91 5.15 0.96
N ILE A 174 -12.60 4.07 1.35
CA ILE A 174 -12.87 2.93 0.45
C ILE A 174 -13.70 3.38 -0.77
N SER A 175 -14.69 4.26 -0.57
CA SER A 175 -15.48 4.82 -1.67
C SER A 175 -14.68 5.75 -2.58
N ALA A 176 -13.65 6.43 -2.04
CA ALA A 176 -12.74 7.24 -2.82
C ALA A 176 -11.78 6.36 -3.63
N ALA A 177 -11.25 5.31 -3.00
CA ALA A 177 -10.40 4.31 -3.66
C ALA A 177 -11.14 3.61 -4.79
N SER A 178 -12.39 3.21 -4.61
CA SER A 178 -13.17 2.54 -5.67
C SER A 178 -13.44 3.44 -6.87
N LYS A 179 -13.70 4.73 -6.65
CA LYS A 179 -13.77 5.72 -7.74
C LYS A 179 -12.44 5.82 -8.48
N LEU A 180 -11.31 5.82 -7.77
CA LEU A 180 -9.98 5.86 -8.39
C LEU A 180 -9.70 4.60 -9.21
N VAL A 181 -10.05 3.41 -8.70
CA VAL A 181 -9.89 2.15 -9.44
C VAL A 181 -10.68 2.18 -10.75
N ARG A 182 -11.94 2.66 -10.71
CA ARG A 182 -12.78 2.76 -11.91
C ARG A 182 -12.13 3.55 -13.05
N TYR A 183 -11.32 4.55 -12.70
CA TYR A 183 -10.63 5.39 -13.67
C TYR A 183 -9.14 5.06 -13.82
N SER A 184 -8.63 4.05 -13.11
CA SER A 184 -7.19 3.75 -13.05
C SER A 184 -6.59 3.46 -14.43
N ASP A 185 -7.27 2.65 -15.25
CA ASP A 185 -6.85 2.35 -16.63
C ASP A 185 -6.86 3.60 -17.51
N THR A 186 -7.91 4.41 -17.42
CA THR A 186 -8.04 5.65 -18.21
C THR A 186 -6.97 6.65 -17.80
N ILE A 187 -6.73 6.84 -16.51
CA ILE A 187 -5.68 7.73 -15.98
C ILE A 187 -4.31 7.23 -16.46
N PHE A 188 -4.04 5.94 -16.32
CA PHE A 188 -2.80 5.32 -16.79
C PHE A 188 -2.57 5.59 -18.28
N ILE A 189 -3.53 5.23 -19.14
CA ILE A 189 -3.41 5.41 -20.60
C ILE A 189 -3.28 6.90 -20.95
N ALA A 190 -4.12 7.76 -20.37
CA ALA A 190 -4.12 9.18 -20.67
C ALA A 190 -2.81 9.87 -20.27
N SER A 191 -2.25 9.56 -19.09
CA SER A 191 -0.99 10.15 -18.64
C SER A 191 0.21 9.71 -19.50
N PHE A 192 0.28 8.43 -19.87
CA PHE A 192 1.32 7.94 -20.78
C PHE A 192 1.14 8.49 -22.21
N ALA A 193 -0.08 8.58 -22.71
CA ALA A 193 -0.38 9.17 -24.02
C ALA A 193 -0.02 10.66 -24.06
N ALA A 194 -0.34 11.42 -23.01
CA ALA A 194 0.04 12.83 -22.89
C ALA A 194 1.57 13.00 -22.87
N THR A 195 2.27 12.15 -22.12
CA THR A 195 3.74 12.15 -22.07
C THR A 195 4.33 11.85 -23.45
N GLY A 196 3.84 10.81 -24.12
CA GLY A 196 4.27 10.44 -25.47
C GLY A 196 3.98 11.52 -26.52
N PHE A 197 2.82 12.17 -26.43
CA PHE A 197 2.45 13.28 -27.31
C PHE A 197 3.40 14.47 -27.13
N LEU A 198 3.70 14.88 -25.89
CA LEU A 198 4.62 15.98 -25.63
C LEU A 198 6.06 15.66 -26.07
N LEU A 199 6.48 14.41 -25.92
CA LEU A 199 7.75 13.94 -26.49
C LEU A 199 7.77 14.06 -28.01
N LEU A 200 6.69 13.69 -28.69
CA LEU A 200 6.56 13.83 -30.14
C LEU A 200 6.60 15.31 -30.58
N VAL A 201 5.94 16.20 -29.83
CA VAL A 201 6.03 17.65 -30.06
C VAL A 201 7.48 18.14 -29.93
N LEU A 202 8.23 17.70 -28.92
CA LEU A 202 9.65 18.03 -28.77
C LEU A 202 10.50 17.49 -29.92
N VAL A 203 10.23 16.26 -30.40
CA VAL A 203 10.90 15.70 -31.58
C VAL A 203 10.66 16.61 -32.79
N ILE A 204 9.39 16.94 -33.08
CA ILE A 204 9.03 17.78 -34.24
C ILE A 204 9.67 19.16 -34.16
N ALA A 205 9.62 19.81 -32.99
CA ALA A 205 10.23 21.11 -32.77
C ALA A 205 11.77 21.09 -32.95
N ASN A 206 12.40 19.93 -32.75
CA ASN A 206 13.85 19.76 -32.84
C ASN A 206 14.32 18.94 -34.06
N ILE A 207 13.47 18.69 -35.09
CA ILE A 207 13.85 17.90 -36.28
C ILE A 207 15.15 18.40 -36.94
N LYS A 208 15.33 19.72 -37.06
CA LYS A 208 16.53 20.33 -37.69
C LYS A 208 17.79 20.27 -36.82
N GLY A 209 17.65 19.89 -35.56
CA GLY A 209 18.71 19.85 -34.56
C GLY A 209 18.36 18.85 -33.47
N PHE A 210 18.30 17.56 -33.84
CA PHE A 210 17.80 16.48 -33.00
C PHE A 210 18.53 16.37 -31.64
N SER A 211 19.76 16.87 -31.53
CA SER A 211 20.44 17.00 -30.24
C SER A 211 19.61 17.81 -29.21
N GLY A 212 18.91 18.86 -29.65
CA GLY A 212 18.07 19.70 -28.78
C GLY A 212 16.92 18.94 -28.12
N PHE A 213 16.40 17.88 -28.75
CA PHE A 213 15.38 17.02 -28.15
C PHE A 213 15.89 16.36 -26.85
N PHE A 214 17.11 15.82 -26.86
CA PHE A 214 17.70 15.16 -25.69
C PHE A 214 17.94 16.14 -24.54
N TYR A 215 18.25 17.40 -24.82
CA TYR A 215 18.36 18.45 -23.81
C TYR A 215 17.02 18.70 -23.11
N TRP A 216 15.96 18.95 -23.88
CA TRP A 216 14.64 19.27 -23.31
C TRP A 216 14.02 18.08 -22.57
N MET A 217 14.15 16.87 -23.12
CA MET A 217 13.75 15.64 -22.43
C MET A 217 14.51 15.48 -21.10
N SER A 218 15.84 15.63 -21.13
CA SER A 218 16.68 15.46 -19.93
C SER A 218 16.33 16.45 -18.83
N ILE A 219 15.98 17.70 -19.15
CA ILE A 219 15.62 18.68 -18.12
C ILE A 219 14.29 18.32 -17.47
N SER A 220 13.28 17.93 -18.24
CA SER A 220 11.95 17.55 -17.70
C SER A 220 12.05 16.34 -16.79
N PHE A 221 12.59 15.22 -17.28
CA PHE A 221 12.70 13.99 -16.49
C PHE A 221 13.75 14.11 -15.38
N GLY A 222 14.88 14.79 -15.65
CA GLY A 222 15.94 14.98 -14.66
C GLY A 222 15.49 15.84 -13.47
N SER A 223 14.78 16.94 -13.72
CA SER A 223 14.26 17.80 -12.64
C SER A 223 13.18 17.08 -11.80
N LEU A 224 12.28 16.33 -12.46
CA LEU A 224 11.32 15.46 -11.79
C LEU A 224 12.00 14.48 -10.84
N SER A 225 12.98 13.74 -11.34
CA SER A 225 13.68 12.75 -10.53
C SER A 225 14.50 13.36 -9.42
N VAL A 226 15.13 14.51 -9.63
CA VAL A 226 15.86 15.20 -8.54
C VAL A 226 14.92 15.61 -7.41
N ILE A 227 13.72 16.13 -7.72
CA ILE A 227 12.75 16.54 -6.70
C ILE A 227 12.26 15.34 -5.90
N ILE A 228 11.87 14.25 -6.57
CA ILE A 228 11.38 13.04 -5.89
C ILE A 228 12.49 12.38 -5.07
N LEU A 229 13.70 12.26 -5.63
CA LEU A 229 14.86 11.71 -4.91
C LEU A 229 15.21 12.54 -3.68
N ALA A 230 15.28 13.86 -3.80
CA ALA A 230 15.59 14.74 -2.67
C ALA A 230 14.54 14.59 -1.56
N GLY A 231 13.26 14.60 -1.92
CA GLY A 231 12.15 14.40 -0.97
C GLY A 231 12.19 13.02 -0.30
N GLY A 232 12.36 11.96 -1.09
CA GLY A 232 12.39 10.58 -0.58
C GLY A 232 13.61 10.30 0.30
N ILE A 233 14.79 10.80 -0.07
CA ILE A 233 16.00 10.69 0.76
C ILE A 233 15.80 11.42 2.09
N TRP A 234 15.22 12.63 2.06
CA TRP A 234 14.92 13.38 3.27
C TRP A 234 13.93 12.64 4.18
N LEU A 235 12.85 12.07 3.62
CA LEU A 235 11.88 11.27 4.37
C LEU A 235 12.53 10.08 5.07
N LYS A 236 13.46 9.38 4.39
CA LYS A 236 14.21 8.25 4.98
C LYS A 236 15.19 8.69 6.05
N GLN A 237 16.03 9.70 5.76
CA GLN A 237 17.07 10.15 6.69
C GLN A 237 16.52 10.80 7.95
N SER A 238 15.38 11.50 7.84
CA SER A 238 14.71 12.13 8.98
C SER A 238 13.89 11.15 9.83
N GLU A 239 13.80 9.88 9.39
CA GLU A 239 12.92 8.86 9.94
C GLU A 239 11.48 9.38 10.11
N TYR A 240 10.98 10.10 9.10
CA TYR A 240 9.77 10.88 9.22
C TYR A 240 8.57 10.05 9.68
N PHE A 241 8.39 8.87 9.08
CA PHE A 241 7.27 7.98 9.40
C PHE A 241 7.39 7.33 10.79
N ASN A 242 8.59 7.29 11.37
CA ASN A 242 8.78 6.76 12.73
C ASN A 242 8.19 7.68 13.81
N ARG A 243 7.83 8.91 13.45
CA ARG A 243 7.24 9.90 14.35
C ARG A 243 5.73 9.76 14.50
N PHE A 244 5.11 8.82 13.80
CA PHE A 244 3.68 8.56 13.93
C PHE A 244 3.32 7.99 15.30
N ALA A 245 2.39 8.64 16.00
CA ALA A 245 1.93 8.24 17.32
C ALA A 245 0.89 7.10 17.24
N ILE A 246 1.35 5.89 16.93
CA ILE A 246 0.51 4.68 16.87
C ILE A 246 0.93 3.75 18.00
N LYS A 247 0.02 3.46 18.93
CA LYS A 247 0.31 2.65 20.12
C LYS A 247 0.49 1.17 19.81
N ALA A 248 -0.32 0.62 18.90
CA ALA A 248 -0.27 -0.79 18.55
C ALA A 248 0.90 -1.09 17.62
N GLN A 249 1.83 -1.94 18.05
CA GLN A 249 3.09 -2.18 17.34
C GLN A 249 2.87 -2.84 15.96
N HIS A 250 1.93 -3.79 15.85
CA HIS A 250 1.61 -4.43 14.58
C HIS A 250 1.01 -3.45 13.56
N ILE A 251 0.17 -2.52 14.00
CA ILE A 251 -0.38 -1.45 13.15
C ILE A 251 0.70 -0.46 12.75
N TYR A 252 1.52 -0.02 13.72
CA TYR A 252 2.63 0.89 13.46
C TYR A 252 3.59 0.31 12.41
N SER A 253 4.00 -0.95 12.59
CA SER A 253 4.91 -1.66 11.68
C SER A 253 4.32 -1.81 10.27
N SER A 254 3.01 -2.06 10.17
CA SER A 254 2.34 -2.22 8.88
C SER A 254 2.22 -0.90 8.12
N ILE A 255 1.79 0.17 8.81
CA ILE A 255 1.61 1.49 8.20
C ILE A 255 2.96 2.13 7.85
N THR A 256 3.90 2.17 8.78
CA THR A 256 5.24 2.75 8.51
C THR A 256 5.99 1.91 7.47
N GLY A 257 5.86 0.58 7.54
CA GLY A 257 6.38 -0.34 6.53
C GLY A 257 5.86 -0.04 5.13
N ALA A 258 4.56 0.24 4.97
CA ALA A 258 3.99 0.64 3.70
C ALA A 258 4.54 1.99 3.21
N CYS A 259 4.63 2.99 4.10
CA CYS A 259 5.18 4.30 3.75
C CYS A 259 6.63 4.21 3.25
N TYR A 260 7.49 3.45 3.95
CA TYR A 260 8.88 3.25 3.52
C TYR A 260 8.97 2.42 2.23
N TYR A 261 8.12 1.40 2.06
CA TYR A 261 8.08 0.63 0.82
C TYR A 261 7.78 1.50 -0.40
N TYR A 262 6.74 2.35 -0.35
CA TYR A 262 6.44 3.27 -1.45
C TYR A 262 7.52 4.33 -1.65
N THR A 263 8.14 4.80 -0.58
CA THR A 263 9.29 5.72 -0.67
C THR A 263 10.45 5.04 -1.41
N ASP A 264 10.79 3.81 -1.06
CA ASP A 264 11.87 3.05 -1.71
C ASP A 264 11.56 2.72 -3.17
N LEU A 265 10.31 2.39 -3.48
CA LEU A 265 9.87 2.20 -4.85
C LEU A 265 10.06 3.46 -5.69
N LEU A 266 9.62 4.62 -5.20
CA LEU A 266 9.78 5.91 -5.90
C LEU A 266 11.25 6.30 -6.03
N LEU A 267 12.07 6.05 -5.00
CA LEU A 267 13.51 6.28 -5.07
C LEU A 267 14.16 5.40 -6.15
N GLY A 268 13.79 4.12 -6.22
CA GLY A 268 14.29 3.18 -7.23
C GLY A 268 13.93 3.59 -8.65
N ILE A 269 12.66 3.91 -8.90
CA ILE A 269 12.18 4.39 -10.21
C ILE A 269 12.93 5.67 -10.62
N ASN A 270 13.03 6.66 -9.73
CA ASN A 270 13.64 7.94 -10.06
C ASN A 270 15.16 7.88 -10.16
N ALA A 271 15.84 6.93 -9.51
CA ALA A 271 17.25 6.69 -9.75
C ALA A 271 17.51 6.26 -11.20
N VAL A 272 16.66 5.37 -11.74
CA VAL A 272 16.74 4.92 -13.15
C VAL A 272 16.40 6.06 -14.11
N VAL A 273 15.32 6.81 -13.85
CA VAL A 273 14.91 7.95 -14.69
C VAL A 273 15.96 9.06 -14.68
N LEU A 274 16.58 9.34 -13.53
CA LEU A 274 17.69 10.29 -13.44
C LEU A 274 18.91 9.82 -14.25
N ALA A 275 19.29 8.55 -14.14
CA ALA A 275 20.39 7.99 -14.92
C ALA A 275 20.14 8.12 -16.44
N ALA A 276 18.93 7.77 -16.90
CA ALA A 276 18.52 7.94 -18.29
C ALA A 276 18.54 9.42 -18.74
N SER A 277 18.15 10.33 -17.84
CA SER A 277 18.20 11.78 -18.09
C SER A 277 19.65 12.26 -18.22
N VAL A 278 20.56 11.84 -17.34
CA VAL A 278 21.99 12.18 -17.42
C VAL A 278 22.60 11.67 -18.73
N ILE A 279 22.30 10.44 -19.13
CA ILE A 279 22.75 9.88 -20.43
C ILE A 279 22.24 10.74 -21.59
N SER A 280 20.96 11.13 -21.55
CA SER A 280 20.38 12.02 -22.57
C SER A 280 21.08 13.37 -22.64
N MET A 281 21.43 13.96 -21.48
CA MET A 281 22.22 15.20 -21.43
C MET A 281 23.63 15.03 -22.04
N ILE A 282 24.29 13.89 -21.78
CA ILE A 282 25.60 13.59 -22.37
C ILE A 282 25.49 13.47 -23.90
N ILE A 283 24.46 12.79 -24.40
CA ILE A 283 24.19 12.67 -25.85
C ILE A 283 24.03 14.05 -26.47
N PHE A 284 23.25 14.95 -25.84
CA PHE A 284 23.12 16.33 -26.29
C PHE A 284 24.47 17.03 -26.38
N TRP A 285 25.30 16.92 -25.34
CA TRP A 285 26.59 17.60 -25.28
C TRP A 285 27.56 17.10 -26.35
N VAL A 286 27.66 15.77 -26.53
CA VAL A 286 28.54 15.15 -27.54
C VAL A 286 28.06 15.47 -28.97
N ALA A 287 26.75 15.37 -29.23
CA ALA A 287 26.18 15.70 -30.53
C ALA A 287 26.30 17.21 -30.85
N GLY A 288 26.28 18.07 -29.83
CA GLY A 288 26.50 19.51 -29.96
C GLY A 288 27.92 19.87 -30.42
N ARG A 289 28.95 19.14 -29.94
CA ARG A 289 30.35 19.39 -30.34
C ARG A 289 30.64 19.10 -31.80
N LYS A 290 29.98 18.10 -32.41
CA LYS A 290 30.15 17.76 -33.84
C LYS A 290 29.77 18.88 -34.80
N LYS A 291 28.98 19.88 -34.37
CA LYS A 291 28.65 21.06 -35.18
C LYS A 291 29.73 22.15 -35.16
N VAL A 292 30.70 22.08 -34.23
CA VAL A 292 31.75 23.11 -34.08
C VAL A 292 33.07 22.70 -34.78
N SER A 293 33.28 21.42 -35.05
CA SER A 293 34.54 20.90 -35.63
C SER A 293 34.60 20.91 -37.18
N VAL A 294 33.68 21.62 -37.85
CA VAL A 294 33.69 21.80 -39.31
C VAL A 294 33.55 23.29 -39.60
N GLN A 295 34.59 24.05 -39.25
CA GLN A 295 34.88 25.38 -39.79
C GLN A 295 36.39 25.49 -39.97
#